data_AF-A0A0G8CG67-F1
#
_entry.id   AF-A0A0G8CG67-F1
#
_cell.length_a   1.000
_cell.length_b   1.000
_cell.length_c   1.000
_cell.angle_alpha   90.00
_cell.angle_beta   90.00
_cell.angle_gamma   90.00
#
_symmetry.space_group_name_H-M   'P 1'
#
loop_
_entity.id
_entity.type
_entity.pdbx_description
1 polymer ?
#
loop_
_entity_poly.entity_id
_entity_poly.type
_entity_poly.pdbx_seq_one_letter_code
_entity_poly.pdbx_strand_id
1 'polypeptide(L)'
;MDINNNRIGKYLDGKIREYFNVKYKQLTVKQCSEFINKLEEGHTKEDLESMSVILEGEVEQSKLFGPTQTFYNSFITILVGTFIALFTCFSGFSLNSALLFNKGNDGDEITQKVDNIIQKADNLTFTFNIVLTIGAIVFLMLMFVLAYVGFAVQNYRNNFGRFHFYKQIIDKCIEKKEIEEKEKEKEKEEQERAEKERTNKLASSRKGSSRYR
;
A
#
# COMPACT_ATOMS: atom_id res chain seq x y z
N MET A 1 -6.83 11.44 -8.75
CA MET A 1 -5.62 10.98 -8.05
C MET A 1 -4.63 12.13 -8.15
N ASP A 2 -4.57 12.97 -7.12
CA ASP A 2 -3.91 14.28 -7.21
C ASP A 2 -2.39 14.15 -7.35
N ILE A 3 -1.89 14.80 -8.40
CA ILE A 3 -0.50 14.75 -8.86
C ILE A 3 0.47 15.48 -7.90
N ASN A 4 -0.05 16.17 -6.87
CA ASN A 4 0.74 16.96 -5.93
C ASN A 4 1.18 16.21 -4.66
N ASN A 5 0.46 15.18 -4.19
CA ASN A 5 0.81 14.51 -2.91
C ASN A 5 1.96 13.49 -3.03
N ASN A 6 2.18 12.92 -4.22
CA ASN A 6 3.33 12.04 -4.48
C ASN A 6 4.67 12.83 -4.55
N ARG A 7 4.66 14.14 -4.30
CA ARG A 7 5.86 14.99 -4.26
C ARG A 7 6.64 14.84 -2.95
N ILE A 8 5.98 14.67 -1.80
CA ILE A 8 6.68 14.60 -0.50
C ILE A 8 7.49 13.30 -0.39
N GLY A 9 6.90 12.16 -0.72
CA GLY A 9 7.65 10.89 -0.72
C GLY A 9 8.84 10.92 -1.69
N LYS A 10 8.67 11.51 -2.88
CA LYS A 10 9.76 11.70 -3.85
C LYS A 10 10.82 12.69 -3.37
N TYR A 11 10.40 13.76 -2.70
CA TYR A 11 11.29 14.74 -2.10
C TYR A 11 12.17 14.09 -1.03
N LEU A 12 11.58 13.33 -0.11
CA LEU A 12 12.30 12.62 0.94
C LEU A 12 13.21 11.52 0.39
N ASP A 13 12.76 10.76 -0.63
CA ASP A 13 13.62 9.85 -1.39
C ASP A 13 14.83 10.60 -1.99
N GLY A 14 14.59 11.77 -2.57
CA GLY A 14 15.63 12.65 -3.12
C GLY A 14 16.64 13.09 -2.06
N LYS A 15 16.18 13.52 -0.89
CA LYS A 15 17.02 13.94 0.24
C LYS A 15 17.86 12.80 0.81
N ILE A 16 17.30 11.60 0.94
CA ILE A 16 18.07 10.43 1.37
C ILE A 16 19.18 10.13 0.37
N ARG A 17 18.88 10.21 -0.92
CA ARG A 17 19.86 9.96 -1.97
C ARG A 17 20.95 11.03 -2.00
N GLU A 18 20.59 12.29 -1.78
CA GLU A 18 21.52 13.42 -1.68
C GLU A 18 22.49 13.23 -0.50
N TYR A 19 21.99 12.85 0.67
CA TYR A 19 22.79 12.80 1.88
C TYR A 19 23.61 11.52 2.04
N PHE A 20 23.12 10.39 1.52
CA PHE A 20 23.70 9.08 1.81
C PHE A 20 23.96 8.22 0.56
N ASN A 21 23.54 8.67 -0.62
CA ASN A 21 23.64 7.92 -1.89
C ASN A 21 23.05 6.49 -1.82
N VAL A 22 22.02 6.29 -0.99
CA VAL A 22 21.31 5.01 -0.83
C VAL A 22 19.81 5.20 -1.02
N LYS A 23 19.06 4.09 -1.11
CA LYS A 23 17.58 4.11 -1.07
C LYS A 23 17.10 4.08 0.38
N TYR A 24 15.87 4.55 0.63
CA TYR A 24 15.30 4.57 1.99
C TYR A 24 15.31 3.19 2.68
N LYS A 25 15.05 2.10 1.91
CA LYS A 25 15.08 0.72 2.43
C LYS A 25 16.46 0.22 2.88
N GLN A 26 17.53 0.94 2.55
CA GLN A 26 18.92 0.57 2.83
C GLN A 26 19.54 1.43 3.94
N LEU A 27 18.78 2.34 4.54
CA LEU A 27 19.26 3.18 5.61
C LEU A 27 19.60 2.34 6.85
N THR A 28 20.80 2.56 7.39
CA THR A 28 21.18 2.05 8.70
C THR A 28 20.60 2.92 9.82
N VAL A 29 20.54 2.39 11.04
CA VAL A 29 20.05 3.14 12.22
C VAL A 29 20.80 4.47 12.41
N LYS A 30 22.13 4.47 12.21
CA LYS A 30 22.94 5.70 12.32
C LYS A 30 22.56 6.73 11.26
N GLN A 31 22.41 6.30 10.01
CA GLN A 31 22.01 7.17 8.91
C GLN A 31 20.57 7.69 9.09
N CYS A 32 19.67 6.91 9.68
CA CYS A 32 18.33 7.40 10.04
C CYS A 32 18.39 8.54 11.07
N SER A 33 19.21 8.40 12.11
CA SER A 33 19.40 9.47 13.10
C SER A 33 20.02 10.73 12.47
N GLU A 34 21.02 10.56 11.60
CA GLU A 34 21.63 11.66 10.88
C GLU A 34 20.66 12.32 9.90
N PHE A 35 19.78 11.52 9.28
CA PHE A 35 18.73 12.02 8.41
C PHE A 35 17.74 12.90 9.18
N ILE A 36 17.27 12.45 10.35
CA ILE A 36 16.36 13.21 11.22
C ILE A 36 16.96 14.58 11.53
N ASN A 37 18.23 14.64 11.99
CA ASN A 37 18.87 15.90 12.34
C ASN A 37 18.96 16.85 11.14
N LYS A 38 19.43 16.36 9.98
CA LYS A 38 19.53 17.18 8.76
C LYS A 38 18.17 17.67 8.27
N LEU A 39 17.13 16.87 8.46
CA LEU A 39 15.77 17.24 8.05
C LEU A 39 15.18 18.30 8.98
N GLU A 40 15.39 18.12 10.28
CA GLU A 40 14.98 19.05 11.33
C GLU A 40 15.63 20.44 11.18
N GLU A 41 16.95 20.48 10.94
CA GLU A 41 17.69 21.72 10.73
C GLU A 41 17.24 22.45 9.45
N GLY A 42 16.89 21.69 8.41
CA GLY A 42 16.55 22.23 7.09
C GLY A 42 15.11 22.72 6.92
N HIS A 43 14.22 22.52 7.90
CA HIS A 43 12.80 22.86 7.77
C HIS A 43 12.25 23.57 9.02
N THR A 44 11.22 24.38 8.82
CA THR A 44 10.46 24.95 9.94
C THR A 44 9.53 23.89 10.55
N LYS A 45 9.01 24.15 11.75
CA LYS A 45 8.04 23.26 12.40
C LYS A 45 6.75 23.14 11.59
N GLU A 46 6.26 24.26 11.07
CA GLU A 46 5.05 24.34 10.23
C GLU A 46 5.20 23.53 8.93
N ASP A 47 6.38 23.55 8.31
CA ASP A 47 6.68 22.73 7.13
C ASP A 47 6.58 21.23 7.45
N LEU A 48 7.16 20.82 8.59
CA LEU A 48 7.17 19.43 9.03
C LEU A 48 5.75 18.94 9.39
N GLU A 49 4.97 19.76 10.09
CA GLU A 49 3.56 19.46 10.41
C GLU A 49 2.73 19.28 9.13
N SER A 50 2.91 20.19 8.18
CA SER A 50 2.25 20.10 6.86
C SER A 50 2.63 18.82 6.12
N MET A 51 3.91 18.43 6.15
CA MET A 51 4.36 17.17 5.57
C MET A 51 3.77 15.95 6.30
N SER A 52 3.66 15.99 7.62
CA SER A 52 3.08 14.89 8.41
C SER A 52 1.60 14.69 8.07
N VAL A 53 0.80 15.75 7.99
CA VAL A 53 -0.63 15.67 7.63
C VAL A 53 -0.83 15.06 6.24
N ILE A 54 -0.01 15.47 5.26
CA ILE A 54 -0.12 14.90 3.91
C ILE A 54 0.29 13.42 3.89
N LEU A 55 1.37 13.06 4.60
CA LEU A 55 1.80 11.67 4.73
C LEU A 55 0.77 10.82 5.49
N GLU A 56 0.08 11.38 6.47
CA GLU A 56 -1.02 10.73 7.18
C GLU A 56 -2.18 10.42 6.23
N GLY A 57 -2.61 11.39 5.42
CA GLY A 57 -3.63 11.15 4.41
C GLY A 57 -3.25 10.04 3.43
N GLU A 58 -2.00 10.01 2.97
CA GLU A 58 -1.48 8.94 2.09
C GLU A 58 -1.42 7.57 2.80
N VAL A 59 -1.03 7.54 4.07
CA VAL A 59 -1.02 6.33 4.91
C VAL A 59 -2.44 5.82 5.12
N GLU A 60 -3.42 6.70 5.37
CA GLU A 60 -4.83 6.33 5.55
C GLU A 60 -5.47 5.83 4.26
N GLN A 61 -5.25 6.49 3.12
CA GLN A 61 -5.68 5.97 1.82
C GLN A 61 -5.06 4.61 1.53
N SER A 62 -3.80 4.42 1.93
CA SER A 62 -3.12 3.14 1.78
C SER A 62 -3.59 2.08 2.79
N LYS A 63 -4.29 2.44 3.88
CA LYS A 63 -4.95 1.48 4.79
C LYS A 63 -6.20 0.84 4.19
N LEU A 64 -6.69 1.28 3.01
CA LEU A 64 -7.72 0.54 2.22
C LEU A 64 -7.26 -0.84 1.72
N PHE A 65 -6.16 -1.37 2.25
CA PHE A 65 -5.70 -2.75 2.07
C PHE A 65 -6.77 -3.80 2.41
N GLY A 66 -7.60 -3.56 3.43
CA GLY A 66 -8.68 -4.48 3.84
C GLY A 66 -9.65 -4.81 2.70
N PRO A 67 -10.33 -3.80 2.12
CA PRO A 67 -11.17 -3.98 0.93
C PRO A 67 -10.45 -4.66 -0.24
N THR A 68 -9.16 -4.36 -0.43
CA THR A 68 -8.38 -4.90 -1.56
C THR A 68 -8.04 -6.39 -1.38
N GLN A 69 -7.77 -6.83 -0.15
CA GLN A 69 -7.56 -8.24 0.18
C GLN A 69 -8.86 -9.04 0.03
N THR A 70 -9.99 -8.48 0.46
CA THR A 70 -11.31 -9.10 0.26
C THR A 70 -11.61 -9.26 -1.22
N PHE A 71 -11.37 -8.23 -2.03
CA PHE A 71 -11.54 -8.29 -3.49
C PHE A 71 -10.67 -9.39 -4.11
N TYR A 72 -9.40 -9.51 -3.70
CA TYR A 72 -8.49 -10.54 -4.19
C TYR A 72 -8.98 -11.96 -3.86
N ASN A 73 -9.45 -12.19 -2.64
CA ASN A 73 -10.01 -13.48 -2.24
C ASN A 73 -11.28 -13.83 -3.02
N SER A 74 -12.18 -12.86 -3.23
CA SER A 74 -13.36 -13.04 -4.07
C SER A 74 -12.97 -13.38 -5.51
N PHE A 75 -11.96 -12.71 -6.05
CA PHE A 75 -11.49 -12.92 -7.42
C PHE A 75 -10.84 -14.30 -7.62
N ILE A 76 -10.01 -14.75 -6.67
CA ILE A 76 -9.47 -16.12 -6.65
C ILE A 76 -10.59 -17.14 -6.60
N THR A 77 -11.61 -16.91 -5.75
CA THR A 77 -12.76 -17.81 -5.62
C THR A 77 -13.51 -17.95 -6.95
N ILE A 78 -13.71 -16.85 -7.68
CA ILE A 78 -14.30 -16.87 -9.03
C ILE A 78 -13.43 -17.69 -9.99
N LEU A 79 -12.12 -17.46 -9.99
CA LEU A 79 -11.16 -18.18 -10.83
C LEU A 79 -11.18 -19.70 -10.59
N VAL A 80 -11.16 -20.10 -9.32
CA VAL A 80 -11.26 -21.51 -8.93
C VAL A 80 -12.62 -22.09 -9.35
N GLY A 81 -13.71 -21.35 -9.15
CA GLY A 81 -15.04 -21.77 -9.58
C GLY A 81 -15.15 -21.98 -11.10
N THR A 82 -14.62 -21.04 -11.89
CA THR A 82 -14.56 -21.18 -13.36
C THR A 82 -13.71 -22.38 -13.78
N PHE A 83 -12.57 -22.60 -13.13
CA PHE A 83 -11.73 -23.77 -13.41
C PHE A 83 -12.46 -25.09 -13.14
N ILE A 84 -13.13 -25.20 -11.99
CA ILE A 84 -13.92 -26.39 -11.64
C ILE A 84 -15.06 -26.61 -12.64
N ALA A 85 -15.75 -25.55 -13.06
CA ALA A 85 -16.81 -25.64 -14.07
C ALA A 85 -16.28 -26.18 -15.40
N LEU A 86 -15.16 -25.66 -15.90
CA LEU A 86 -14.52 -26.14 -17.13
C LEU A 86 -14.10 -27.60 -17.02
N PHE A 87 -13.51 -27.99 -15.89
CA PHE A 87 -13.11 -29.38 -15.65
C PHE A 87 -14.32 -30.33 -15.56
N THR A 88 -15.43 -29.86 -14.99
CA THR A 88 -16.68 -30.62 -14.92
C THR A 88 -17.29 -30.80 -16.31
N CYS A 89 -17.34 -29.75 -17.12
CA CYS A 89 -17.76 -29.83 -18.52
C CYS A 89 -16.89 -30.80 -19.32
N PHE A 90 -15.57 -30.78 -19.11
CA PHE A 90 -14.63 -31.71 -19.73
C PHE A 90 -14.89 -33.17 -19.34
N SER A 91 -15.09 -33.42 -18.05
CA SER A 91 -15.38 -34.75 -17.53
C SER A 91 -16.71 -35.29 -18.06
N GLY A 92 -17.75 -34.44 -18.10
CA GLY A 92 -19.07 -34.78 -18.64
C GLY A 92 -19.04 -35.06 -20.15
N PHE A 93 -18.29 -34.29 -20.92
CA PHE A 93 -18.07 -34.56 -22.35
C PHE A 93 -17.36 -35.89 -22.58
N SER A 94 -16.30 -36.16 -21.82
CA SER A 94 -15.52 -37.39 -21.93
C SER A 94 -16.38 -38.63 -21.65
N LEU A 95 -17.24 -38.56 -20.61
CA LEU A 95 -18.17 -39.63 -20.26
C LEU A 95 -19.24 -39.84 -21.34
N ASN A 96 -19.86 -38.76 -21.83
CA ASN A 96 -20.88 -38.85 -22.89
C ASN A 96 -20.31 -39.38 -24.20
N SER A 97 -19.08 -39.00 -24.55
CA SER A 97 -18.37 -39.53 -25.72
C SER A 97 -18.11 -41.03 -25.55
N ALA A 98 -17.61 -41.47 -24.39
CA ALA A 98 -17.38 -42.89 -24.10
C ALA A 98 -18.67 -43.72 -24.18
N LEU A 99 -19.80 -43.19 -23.68
CA LEU A 99 -21.11 -43.84 -23.77
C LEU A 99 -21.64 -43.92 -25.21
N LEU A 100 -21.42 -42.89 -26.03
CA LEU A 100 -21.77 -42.88 -27.45
C LEU A 100 -20.99 -43.97 -28.22
N PHE A 101 -19.70 -44.11 -27.98
CA PHE A 101 -18.88 -45.16 -28.61
C PHE A 101 -19.23 -46.57 -28.10
N ASN A 102 -19.54 -46.74 -26.82
CA ASN A 102 -19.94 -48.04 -26.26
C ASN A 102 -21.33 -48.51 -26.76
N LYS A 103 -22.29 -47.59 -26.98
CA LYS A 103 -23.61 -47.94 -27.55
C LYS A 103 -23.60 -48.28 -29.05
N GLY A 104 -22.52 -47.95 -29.77
CA GLY A 104 -22.35 -48.31 -31.18
C GLY A 104 -22.06 -49.81 -31.42
N ASN A 105 -21.81 -50.59 -30.36
CA ASN A 105 -21.51 -52.01 -30.44
C ASN A 105 -22.75 -52.93 -30.39
N ASP A 106 -23.93 -52.40 -30.09
CA ASP A 106 -25.18 -53.18 -30.08
C ASP A 106 -25.84 -53.14 -31.47
N GLY A 107 -25.57 -54.20 -32.23
CA GLY A 107 -25.96 -54.36 -33.63
C GLY A 107 -27.47 -54.25 -33.87
N ASP A 108 -27.85 -53.32 -34.75
CA ASP A 108 -28.92 -53.45 -35.75
C ASP A 108 -28.99 -52.14 -36.57
N GLU A 109 -29.21 -52.19 -37.89
CA GLU A 109 -29.26 -51.04 -38.83
C GLU A 109 -28.03 -50.12 -38.88
N ILE A 110 -26.98 -50.64 -39.53
CA ILE A 110 -25.63 -50.08 -39.55
C ILE A 110 -25.53 -48.70 -40.23
N THR A 111 -26.31 -48.40 -41.28
CA THR A 111 -26.07 -47.17 -42.08
C THR A 111 -26.74 -45.92 -41.51
N GLN A 112 -28.04 -46.00 -41.13
CA GLN A 112 -28.75 -44.86 -40.52
C GLN A 112 -28.30 -44.59 -39.07
N LYS A 113 -27.92 -45.61 -38.30
CA LYS A 113 -27.37 -45.40 -36.95
C LYS A 113 -25.99 -44.75 -37.00
N VAL A 114 -25.13 -45.12 -37.96
CA VAL A 114 -23.80 -44.52 -38.10
C VAL A 114 -23.89 -43.04 -38.45
N ASP A 115 -24.72 -42.63 -39.41
CA ASP A 115 -24.91 -41.20 -39.73
C ASP A 115 -25.47 -40.41 -38.54
N ASN A 116 -26.41 -41.00 -37.78
CA ASN A 116 -27.01 -40.36 -36.61
C ASN A 116 -26.05 -40.30 -35.41
N ILE A 117 -25.12 -41.26 -35.29
CA ILE A 117 -24.03 -41.27 -34.29
C ILE A 117 -22.97 -40.24 -34.68
N ILE A 118 -22.56 -40.18 -35.95
CA ILE A 118 -21.60 -39.19 -36.47
C ILE A 118 -22.16 -37.79 -36.26
N GLN A 119 -23.41 -37.53 -36.64
CA GLN A 119 -24.05 -36.22 -36.45
C GLN A 119 -24.15 -35.82 -34.97
N LYS A 120 -24.41 -36.77 -34.07
CA LYS A 120 -24.39 -36.50 -32.61
C LYS A 120 -22.98 -36.26 -32.09
N ALA A 121 -21.99 -37.02 -32.55
CA ALA A 121 -20.60 -36.82 -32.19
C ALA A 121 -20.07 -35.47 -32.69
N ASP A 122 -20.43 -35.05 -33.90
CA ASP A 122 -20.08 -33.75 -34.46
C ASP A 122 -20.72 -32.60 -33.68
N ASN A 123 -22.02 -32.70 -33.36
CA ASN A 123 -22.71 -31.71 -32.54
C ASN A 123 -22.10 -31.62 -31.13
N LEU A 124 -21.73 -32.75 -30.54
CA LEU A 124 -21.10 -32.80 -29.23
C LEU A 124 -19.70 -32.17 -29.27
N THR A 125 -18.91 -32.50 -30.29
CA THR A 125 -17.54 -31.98 -30.50
C THR A 125 -17.57 -30.48 -30.77
N PHE A 126 -18.52 -30.00 -31.58
CA PHE A 126 -18.73 -28.59 -31.86
C PHE A 126 -19.08 -27.82 -30.58
N THR A 127 -20.05 -28.33 -29.80
CA THR A 127 -20.45 -27.71 -28.53
C THR A 127 -19.29 -27.67 -27.53
N PHE A 128 -18.53 -28.76 -27.43
CA PHE A 128 -17.37 -28.85 -26.56
C PHE A 128 -16.28 -27.86 -26.95
N ASN A 129 -15.94 -27.77 -28.25
CA ASN A 129 -14.94 -26.82 -28.74
C ASN A 129 -15.36 -25.37 -28.49
N ILE A 130 -16.64 -25.03 -28.65
CA ILE A 130 -17.15 -23.69 -28.33
C ILE A 130 -17.02 -23.40 -26.83
N VAL A 131 -17.48 -24.30 -25.97
CA VAL A 131 -17.41 -24.12 -24.51
C VAL A 131 -15.97 -24.00 -24.04
N LEU A 132 -15.07 -24.83 -24.58
CA LEU A 132 -13.66 -24.82 -24.21
C LEU A 132 -12.97 -23.55 -24.71
N THR A 133 -13.26 -23.09 -25.94
CA THR A 133 -12.68 -21.85 -26.49
C THR A 133 -13.16 -20.62 -25.73
N ILE A 134 -14.47 -20.45 -25.55
CA ILE A 134 -15.04 -19.32 -24.80
C ILE A 134 -14.58 -19.36 -23.35
N GLY A 135 -14.63 -20.55 -22.73
CA GLY A 135 -14.17 -20.77 -21.37
C GLY A 135 -12.70 -20.41 -21.16
N ALA A 136 -11.83 -20.83 -22.09
CA ALA A 136 -10.41 -20.47 -22.06
C ALA A 136 -10.19 -18.96 -22.22
N ILE A 137 -10.93 -18.28 -23.11
CA ILE A 137 -10.84 -16.82 -23.28
C ILE A 137 -11.23 -16.11 -21.99
N VAL A 138 -12.35 -16.50 -21.37
CA VAL A 138 -12.81 -15.92 -20.10
C VAL A 138 -11.78 -16.17 -19.00
N PHE A 139 -11.23 -17.37 -18.92
CA PHE A 139 -10.19 -17.72 -17.94
C PHE A 139 -8.93 -16.87 -18.12
N LEU A 140 -8.46 -16.69 -19.36
CA LEU A 140 -7.30 -15.83 -19.66
C LEU A 140 -7.56 -14.36 -19.30
N MET A 141 -8.76 -13.84 -19.58
CA MET A 141 -9.14 -12.49 -19.16
C MET A 141 -9.13 -12.36 -17.63
N LEU A 142 -9.67 -13.33 -16.90
CA LEU A 142 -9.62 -13.34 -15.44
C LEU A 142 -8.17 -13.37 -14.93
N MET A 143 -7.30 -14.20 -15.52
CA MET A 143 -5.87 -14.24 -15.16
C MET A 143 -5.18 -12.90 -15.39
N PHE A 144 -5.50 -12.20 -16.49
CA PHE A 144 -4.96 -10.87 -16.76
C PHE A 144 -5.42 -9.83 -15.73
N VAL A 145 -6.71 -9.84 -15.38
CA VAL A 145 -7.25 -8.96 -14.32
C VAL A 145 -6.58 -9.27 -12.98
N LEU A 146 -6.41 -10.55 -12.63
CA LEU A 146 -5.73 -10.93 -11.39
C LEU A 146 -4.27 -10.46 -11.37
N ALA A 147 -3.54 -10.57 -12.48
CA ALA A 147 -2.18 -10.07 -12.60
C ALA A 147 -2.12 -8.54 -12.43
N TYR A 148 -3.03 -7.80 -13.07
CA TYR A 148 -3.13 -6.35 -12.94
C TYR A 148 -3.42 -5.92 -11.50
N VAL A 149 -4.42 -6.54 -10.87
CA VAL A 149 -4.80 -6.27 -9.48
C VAL A 149 -3.66 -6.63 -8.53
N GLY A 150 -3.01 -7.77 -8.73
CA GLY A 150 -1.84 -8.19 -7.94
C GLY A 150 -0.69 -7.19 -8.04
N PHE A 151 -0.41 -6.68 -9.25
CA PHE A 151 0.58 -5.64 -9.45
C PHE A 151 0.20 -4.33 -8.75
N ALA A 152 -1.07 -3.90 -8.86
CA ALA A 152 -1.58 -2.73 -8.17
C ALA A 152 -1.42 -2.86 -6.64
N VAL A 153 -1.85 -3.99 -6.06
CA VAL A 153 -1.71 -4.28 -4.62
C VAL A 153 -0.25 -4.23 -4.16
N GLN A 154 0.65 -4.87 -4.92
CA GLN A 154 2.07 -4.87 -4.60
C GLN A 154 2.67 -3.45 -4.64
N ASN A 155 2.24 -2.65 -5.62
CA ASN A 155 2.63 -1.25 -5.72
C ASN A 155 2.10 -0.43 -4.52
N TYR A 156 0.84 -0.62 -4.13
CA TYR A 156 0.26 0.00 -2.94
C TYR A 156 1.02 -0.39 -1.67
N ARG A 157 1.36 -1.68 -1.48
CA ARG A 157 2.12 -2.14 -0.30
C ARG A 157 3.47 -1.46 -0.19
N ASN A 158 4.17 -1.35 -1.31
CA ASN A 158 5.48 -0.71 -1.37
C ASN A 158 5.38 0.79 -1.04
N ASN A 159 4.36 1.48 -1.55
CA ASN A 159 4.13 2.90 -1.25
C ASN A 159 3.72 3.13 0.21
N PHE A 160 2.86 2.27 0.77
CA PHE A 160 2.46 2.33 2.17
C PHE A 160 3.67 2.28 3.11
N GLY A 161 4.53 1.26 2.94
CA GLY A 161 5.71 1.11 3.78
C GLY A 161 6.67 2.30 3.67
N ARG A 162 6.76 2.91 2.48
CA ARG A 162 7.55 4.13 2.26
C ARG A 162 6.96 5.34 2.98
N PHE A 163 5.67 5.61 2.81
CA PHE A 163 5.02 6.78 3.42
C PHE A 163 4.94 6.66 4.94
N HIS A 164 4.66 5.46 5.46
CA HIS A 164 4.67 5.19 6.90
C HIS A 164 6.05 5.43 7.52
N PHE A 165 7.12 4.97 6.85
CA PHE A 165 8.49 5.26 7.29
C PHE A 165 8.76 6.77 7.35
N TYR A 166 8.40 7.51 6.29
CA TYR A 166 8.59 8.96 6.28
C TYR A 166 7.78 9.69 7.32
N LYS A 167 6.54 9.27 7.57
CA LYS A 167 5.72 9.86 8.62
C LYS A 167 6.43 9.76 9.97
N GLN A 168 6.94 8.58 10.32
CA GLN A 168 7.69 8.39 11.57
C GLN A 168 8.92 9.28 11.69
N ILE A 169 9.65 9.49 10.58
CA ILE A 169 10.82 10.39 10.57
C ILE A 169 10.38 11.84 10.81
N ILE A 170 9.33 12.30 10.12
CA ILE A 170 8.80 13.67 10.26
C ILE A 170 8.27 13.90 11.67
N ASP A 171 7.48 12.97 12.21
CA ASP A 171 6.94 13.06 13.57
C ASP A 171 8.06 13.17 14.61
N LYS A 172 9.17 12.45 14.41
CA LYS A 172 10.37 12.57 15.25
C LYS A 172 11.06 13.93 15.12
N CYS A 173 11.06 14.55 13.94
CA CYS A 173 11.59 15.90 13.75
C CYS A 173 10.72 16.95 14.47
N ILE A 174 9.38 16.80 14.41
CA ILE A 174 8.44 17.67 15.11
C ILE A 174 8.64 17.55 16.63
N GLU A 175 8.70 16.31 17.15
CA GLU A 175 8.91 16.03 18.57
C GLU A 175 10.20 16.70 19.08
N LYS A 176 11.29 16.65 18.31
CA LYS A 176 12.54 17.33 18.68
C LYS A 176 12.40 18.84 18.75
N LYS A 177 11.80 19.48 17.73
CA LYS A 177 11.58 20.93 17.76
C LYS A 177 10.70 21.37 18.92
N GLU A 178 9.68 20.58 19.27
CA GLU A 178 8.85 20.86 20.45
C GLU A 178 9.63 20.78 21.76
N ILE A 179 10.55 19.82 21.88
CA ILE A 179 11.42 19.71 23.06
C ILE A 179 12.34 20.93 23.14
N GLU A 180 12.98 21.31 22.03
CA GLU A 180 13.85 22.50 21.99
C GLU A 180 13.10 23.79 22.31
N GLU A 181 11.87 23.97 21.80
CA GLU A 181 11.02 25.13 22.11
C GLU A 181 10.71 25.20 23.61
N LYS A 182 10.31 24.07 24.21
CA LYS A 182 10.01 23.98 25.65
C LYS A 182 11.25 24.24 26.52
N GLU A 183 12.42 23.79 26.09
CA GLU A 183 13.68 24.06 26.81
C GLU A 183 14.06 25.55 26.73
N LYS A 184 13.96 26.15 25.54
CA LYS A 184 14.20 27.59 25.34
C LYS A 184 13.23 28.47 26.12
N GLU A 185 11.96 28.08 26.24
CA GLU A 185 10.98 28.79 27.07
C GLU A 185 11.34 28.73 28.55
N LYS A 186 11.71 27.56 29.07
CA LYS A 186 12.15 27.40 30.46
C LYS A 186 13.39 28.24 30.79
N GLU A 187 14.38 28.26 29.90
CA GLU A 187 15.58 29.09 30.08
C GLU A 187 15.24 30.59 30.10
N LYS A 188 14.32 31.05 29.24
CA LYS A 188 13.84 32.44 29.25
C LYS A 188 13.11 32.79 30.53
N GLU A 189 12.26 31.88 31.03
CA GLU A 189 11.57 32.08 32.31
C GLU A 189 12.54 32.16 33.50
N GLU A 190 13.58 31.33 33.52
CA GLU A 190 14.62 31.39 34.54
C GLU A 190 15.44 32.69 34.46
N GLN A 191 15.79 33.13 33.26
CA GLN A 191 16.48 34.41 33.05
C GLN A 191 15.63 35.60 33.51
N GLU A 192 14.34 35.63 33.16
CA GLU A 192 13.43 36.68 33.62
C GLU A 192 13.27 36.69 35.14
N ARG A 193 13.19 35.52 35.79
CA ARG A 193 13.12 35.42 37.25
C ARG A 193 14.40 35.93 37.90
N ALA A 194 15.56 35.56 37.37
CA ALA A 194 16.85 36.03 37.86
C ALA A 194 17.01 37.55 37.70
N GLU A 195 16.52 38.12 36.59
CA GLU A 195 16.55 39.56 36.33
C GLU A 195 15.60 40.35 37.25
N LYS A 196 14.38 39.82 37.49
CA LYS A 196 13.42 40.36 38.46
C LYS A 196 13.96 40.30 39.89
N GLU A 197 14.68 39.25 40.29
CA GLU A 197 15.36 39.19 41.58
C GLU A 197 16.49 40.21 41.71
N ARG A 198 17.30 40.39 40.66
CA ARG A 198 18.41 41.37 40.65
C ARG A 198 17.88 42.80 40.77
N THR A 199 16.84 43.15 40.01
CA THR A 199 16.20 44.47 40.10
C THR A 199 15.56 44.71 41.47
N ASN A 200 14.90 43.71 42.06
CA ASN A 200 14.33 43.83 43.41
C ASN A 200 15.39 44.00 44.51
N LYS A 201 16.55 43.31 44.42
CA LYS A 201 17.69 43.50 45.34
C LYS A 201 18.33 44.89 45.22
N LEU A 202 18.45 45.42 44.00
CA LEU A 202 18.95 46.79 43.77
C LEU A 202 17.98 47.86 44.30
N ALA A 203 16.67 47.63 44.17
CA ALA A 203 15.64 48.53 44.67
C ALA A 203 15.57 48.56 46.22
N SER A 204 15.75 47.42 46.88
CA SER A 204 15.79 47.35 48.36
C SER A 204 17.08 47.94 48.94
N SER A 205 18.22 47.77 48.27
CA SER A 205 19.50 48.40 48.64
C SER A 205 19.45 49.94 48.61
N ARG A 206 18.77 50.54 47.62
CA ARG A 206 18.62 52.01 47.52
C ARG A 206 17.75 52.63 48.62
N LYS A 207 16.76 51.92 49.15
CA LYS A 207 15.88 52.44 50.23
C LYS A 207 16.55 52.45 51.62
N GLY A 208 17.59 51.65 51.84
CA GLY A 208 18.33 51.59 53.11
C GLY A 208 19.34 52.74 53.32
N SER A 209 19.82 53.36 52.25
CA SER A 209 20.89 54.37 52.31
C SER A 209 20.41 55.79 52.65
N SER A 210 19.10 56.05 52.71
CA SER A 210 18.55 57.40 52.94
C SER A 210 18.26 57.72 54.42
N ARG A 211 18.62 56.82 55.35
CA ARG A 211 18.32 57.00 56.79
C ARG A 211 19.45 57.62 57.61
N TYR A 212 20.56 57.97 56.98
CA TYR A 212 21.67 58.71 57.57
C TYR A 212 22.02 59.91 56.68
N ARG A 213 21.23 60.97 56.79
CA ARG A 213 21.65 62.33 56.44
C ARG A 213 20.87 63.32 57.28
#